data_AF-A0A373QBY6-F1
#
_entry.id   AF-A0A373QBY6-F1
#
_cell.length_a   1.000
_cell.length_b   1.000
_cell.length_c   1.000
_cell.angle_alpha   90.00
_cell.angle_beta   90.00
_cell.angle_gamma   90.00
#
_symmetry.space_group_name_H-M   'P 1'
#
loop_
_entity.id
_entity.type
_entity.pdbx_description
1 polymer ?
#
loop_
_entity_poly.entity_id
_entity_poly.type
_entity_poly.pdbx_seq_one_letter_code
_entity_poly.pdbx_strand_id
1 'polypeptide(L)'
;MKFKNKLKMRLGIAIVYVIIGVLLVVLTSIGIIKNEAMLVFGTAFGACGLVMIVKNIRIFKSTENFIEKEIAEKDERNIMIWTKARSLTFSVYAVIAGIAIIVLYTVNMEYAAQVIAYNLCGVLVIYWICYFIIRNKY
;
A
#
# COMPACT_ATOMS: atom_id res chain seq x y z
N MET A 1 3.81 1.26 -21.88
CA MET A 1 5.12 0.89 -21.27
C MET A 1 5.37 -0.59 -21.49
N LYS A 2 6.58 -0.97 -21.94
CA LYS A 2 7.01 -2.38 -22.01
C LYS A 2 6.92 -3.00 -20.59
N PHE A 3 6.35 -4.21 -20.46
CA PHE A 3 6.07 -4.88 -19.16
C PHE A 3 7.31 -4.94 -18.25
N LYS A 4 8.50 -5.14 -18.85
CA LYS A 4 9.81 -5.08 -18.19
C LYS A 4 10.08 -3.77 -17.44
N ASN A 5 9.66 -2.62 -17.95
CA ASN A 5 9.86 -1.32 -17.30
C ASN A 5 8.89 -1.13 -16.12
N LYS A 6 7.65 -1.62 -16.23
CA LYS A 6 6.72 -1.64 -15.09
C LYS A 6 7.25 -2.51 -13.94
N LEU A 7 7.84 -3.65 -14.27
CA LEU A 7 8.41 -4.57 -13.28
C LEU A 7 9.65 -3.98 -12.57
N LYS A 8 10.53 -3.28 -13.31
CA LYS A 8 11.65 -2.51 -12.72
C LYS A 8 11.16 -1.40 -11.78
N MET A 9 10.11 -0.68 -12.17
CA MET A 9 9.51 0.36 -11.31
C MET A 9 8.94 -0.25 -10.02
N ARG A 10 8.23 -1.39 -10.11
CA ARG A 10 7.72 -2.13 -8.94
C ARG A 10 8.84 -2.62 -8.02
N LEU A 11 9.97 -3.06 -8.58
CA LEU A 11 11.16 -3.41 -7.80
C LEU A 11 11.75 -2.20 -7.08
N GLY A 12 11.85 -1.05 -7.75
CA GLY A 12 12.29 0.20 -7.12
C GLY A 12 11.40 0.59 -5.93
N ILE A 13 10.08 0.53 -6.09
CA ILE A 13 9.12 0.80 -5.01
C ILE A 13 9.31 -0.19 -3.85
N ALA A 14 9.51 -1.48 -4.16
CA ALA A 14 9.73 -2.50 -3.13
C ALA A 14 11.03 -2.25 -2.34
N ILE A 15 12.10 -1.82 -3.00
CA ILE A 15 13.36 -1.44 -2.34
C ILE A 15 13.15 -0.24 -1.42
N VAL A 16 12.40 0.78 -1.86
CA VAL A 16 12.06 1.93 -1.03
C VAL A 16 11.30 1.50 0.23
N TYR A 17 10.34 0.57 0.11
CA TYR A 17 9.65 0.02 1.28
C TYR A 17 10.58 -0.70 2.26
N VAL A 18 11.54 -1.49 1.76
CA VAL A 18 12.54 -2.12 2.62
C VAL A 18 13.40 -1.09 3.32
N ILE A 19 13.88 -0.07 2.61
CA ILE A 19 14.71 1.00 3.20
C ILE A 19 13.94 1.70 4.33
N ILE A 20 12.70 2.13 4.06
CA ILE A 20 11.86 2.79 5.08
C ILE A 20 11.66 1.87 6.29
N GLY A 21 11.35 0.59 6.05
CA GLY A 21 11.18 -0.39 7.12
C GLY A 21 12.41 -0.55 8.00
N VAL A 22 13.58 -0.75 7.38
CA VAL A 22 14.87 -0.89 8.09
C VAL A 22 15.20 0.38 8.88
N LEU A 23 14.99 1.56 8.28
CA LEU A 23 15.29 2.84 8.91
C LEU A 23 14.43 3.06 10.16
N LEU A 24 13.13 2.73 10.09
CA LEU A 24 12.22 2.78 11.24
C LEU A 24 12.64 1.81 12.36
N VAL A 25 13.03 0.57 12.02
CA VAL A 25 13.50 -0.40 13.01
C VAL A 25 14.78 0.10 13.68
N VAL A 26 15.77 0.55 12.92
CA VAL A 26 17.05 1.01 13.46
C VAL A 26 16.87 2.23 14.36
N LEU A 27 16.10 3.23 13.94
CA LEU A 27 15.84 4.43 14.75
C LEU A 27 15.07 4.12 16.04
N THR A 28 14.17 3.13 16.01
CA THR A 28 13.43 2.69 17.20
C THR A 28 14.34 1.89 18.14
N SER A 29 15.19 1.01 17.60
CA SER A 29 16.14 0.19 18.39
C SER A 29 17.25 1.02 19.06
N ILE A 30 17.67 2.14 18.47
CA ILE A 30 18.65 3.07 19.06
C ILE A 30 17.98 3.97 20.12
N GLY A 31 16.65 3.91 20.27
CA GLY A 31 15.91 4.68 21.27
C GLY A 31 15.65 6.14 20.89
N ILE A 32 15.94 6.53 19.63
CA ILE A 32 15.58 7.85 19.09
C ILE A 32 14.06 7.98 18.99
N ILE A 33 13.40 6.91 18.55
CA ILE A 33 11.93 6.81 18.52
C ILE A 33 11.49 5.93 19.69
N LYS A 34 10.79 6.51 20.66
CA LYS A 34 10.32 5.81 21.88
C LYS A 34 8.96 5.11 21.71
N ASN A 35 8.44 5.01 20.49
CA ASN A 35 7.14 4.42 20.21
C ASN A 35 7.30 2.99 19.67
N GLU A 36 6.93 2.00 20.48
CA GLU A 36 7.02 0.58 20.11
C GLU A 36 6.19 0.22 18.87
N ALA A 37 5.11 0.97 18.59
CA ALA A 37 4.34 0.77 17.37
C ALA A 37 5.18 1.02 16.10
N MET A 38 6.19 1.90 16.16
CA MET A 38 7.07 2.19 15.03
C MET A 38 7.99 1.02 14.69
N LEU A 39 8.31 0.16 15.66
CA LEU A 39 9.03 -1.08 15.43
C LEU A 39 8.15 -2.08 14.67
N VAL A 40 6.89 -2.22 15.09
CA VAL A 40 5.91 -3.09 14.41
C VAL A 40 5.65 -2.61 12.97
N PHE A 41 5.49 -1.30 12.77
CA PHE A 41 5.39 -0.73 11.43
C PHE A 41 6.66 -0.96 10.60
N GLY A 42 7.85 -0.69 11.17
CA GLY A 42 9.12 -0.89 10.47
C GLY A 42 9.34 -2.33 10.00
N THR A 43 9.05 -3.30 10.88
CA THR A 43 9.13 -4.74 10.55
C THR A 43 8.10 -5.14 9.49
N ALA A 44 6.86 -4.66 9.57
CA ALA A 44 5.84 -4.94 8.56
C ALA A 44 6.22 -4.38 7.18
N PHE A 45 6.68 -3.12 7.11
CA PHE A 45 7.15 -2.51 5.86
C PHE A 45 8.35 -3.25 5.28
N GLY A 46 9.32 -3.63 6.12
CA GLY A 46 10.47 -4.43 5.72
C GLY A 46 10.08 -5.79 5.15
N ALA A 47 9.22 -6.54 5.84
CA ALA A 47 8.75 -7.85 5.41
C ALA A 47 7.94 -7.77 4.10
N CYS A 48 7.01 -6.82 3.98
CA CYS A 48 6.23 -6.61 2.76
C CYS A 48 7.14 -6.26 1.57
N GLY A 49 8.12 -5.37 1.78
CA GLY A 49 9.11 -5.01 0.76
C GLY A 49 9.93 -6.22 0.29
N LEU A 50 10.42 -7.03 1.22
CA LEU A 50 11.17 -8.26 0.91
C LEU A 50 10.33 -9.27 0.11
N VAL A 51 9.09 -9.53 0.52
CA VAL A 51 8.19 -10.44 -0.21
C VAL A 51 7.94 -9.93 -1.63
N MET A 52 7.76 -8.61 -1.82
CA MET A 52 7.62 -8.02 -3.15
C MET A 52 8.89 -8.19 -3.99
N ILE A 53 10.08 -8.03 -3.41
CA ILE A 53 11.35 -8.24 -4.11
C ILE A 53 11.48 -9.70 -4.55
N VAL A 54 11.28 -10.66 -3.65
CA VAL A 54 11.36 -12.10 -3.96
C VAL A 54 10.38 -12.48 -5.05
N LYS A 55 9.13 -12.01 -4.95
CA LYS A 55 8.08 -12.26 -5.96
C LYS A 55 8.49 -11.69 -7.32
N ASN A 56 9.02 -10.47 -7.36
CA ASN A 56 9.43 -9.82 -8.61
C ASN A 56 10.68 -10.46 -9.23
N ILE A 57 11.65 -10.91 -8.42
CA ILE A 57 12.82 -11.67 -8.89
C ILE A 57 12.41 -13.02 -9.47
N ARG A 58 11.48 -13.74 -8.82
CA ARG A 58 10.97 -15.02 -9.33
C ARG A 58 10.28 -14.86 -10.69
N ILE A 59 9.58 -13.76 -10.92
CA ILE A 59 8.98 -13.42 -12.22
C ILE A 59 10.05 -13.12 -13.27
N PHE A 60 11.13 -12.44 -12.89
CA PHE A 60 12.23 -12.13 -13.80
C PHE A 60 13.04 -13.37 -14.20
N LYS A 61 13.15 -14.37 -13.32
CA LYS A 61 14.00 -15.55 -13.54
C LYS A 61 13.36 -16.61 -14.44
N SER A 62 12.04 -16.70 -14.52
CA SER A 62 11.34 -17.64 -15.40
C SER A 62 10.62 -16.90 -16.53
N THR A 63 11.05 -17.16 -17.76
CA THR A 63 10.45 -16.61 -18.98
C THR A 63 8.97 -17.00 -19.11
N GLU A 64 8.62 -18.21 -18.69
CA GLU A 64 7.25 -18.72 -18.70
C GLU A 64 6.35 -17.94 -17.73
N ASN A 65 6.79 -17.74 -16.49
CA ASN A 65 6.09 -16.93 -15.48
C ASN A 65 5.96 -15.45 -15.89
N PHE A 66 6.88 -14.95 -16.71
CA PHE A 66 6.84 -13.58 -17.23
C PHE A 66 5.76 -13.43 -18.30
N ILE A 67 5.70 -14.37 -19.25
CA ILE A 67 4.70 -14.37 -20.33
C ILE A 67 3.29 -14.59 -19.76
N GLU A 68 3.12 -15.55 -18.85
CA GLU A 68 1.83 -15.83 -18.21
C GLU A 68 1.29 -14.61 -17.46
N LYS A 69 2.15 -13.89 -16.72
CA LYS A 69 1.76 -12.65 -16.03
C LYS A 69 1.49 -11.49 -16.98
N GLU A 70 2.19 -11.40 -18.09
CA GLU A 70 1.91 -10.37 -19.09
C GLU A 70 0.54 -10.57 -19.72
N ILE A 71 0.17 -11.83 -20.02
CA ILE A 71 -1.15 -12.19 -20.53
C ILE A 71 -2.22 -11.91 -19.47
N ALA A 72 -2.01 -12.37 -18.24
CA ALA A 72 -2.95 -12.16 -17.14
C ALA A 72 -3.16 -10.68 -16.76
N GLU A 73 -2.16 -9.81 -16.95
CA GLU A 73 -2.31 -8.35 -16.72
C GLU A 73 -3.06 -7.63 -17.85
N LYS A 74 -3.10 -8.22 -19.07
CA LYS A 74 -3.82 -7.65 -20.22
C LYS A 74 -5.22 -8.22 -20.38
N ASP A 75 -5.54 -9.32 -19.68
CA ASP A 75 -6.88 -9.92 -19.67
C ASP A 75 -7.90 -8.96 -19.04
N GLU A 76 -8.93 -8.61 -19.82
CA GLU A 76 -10.00 -7.69 -19.44
C GLU A 76 -10.73 -8.15 -18.17
N ARG A 77 -10.92 -9.47 -18.01
CA ARG A 77 -11.58 -10.04 -16.83
C ARG A 77 -10.77 -9.74 -15.58
N ASN A 78 -9.45 -9.91 -15.65
CA ASN A 78 -8.58 -9.58 -14.52
C ASN A 78 -8.64 -8.08 -14.21
N ILE A 79 -8.54 -7.22 -15.23
CA ILE A 79 -8.63 -5.76 -15.05
C ILE A 79 -9.93 -5.36 -14.33
N MET A 80 -11.05 -5.99 -14.71
CA MET A 80 -12.34 -5.77 -14.07
C MET A 80 -12.34 -6.22 -12.60
N ILE A 81 -11.84 -7.42 -12.31
CA ILE A 81 -11.72 -7.94 -10.94
C ILE A 81 -10.85 -7.01 -10.08
N TRP A 82 -9.68 -6.58 -10.58
CA TRP A 82 -8.79 -5.67 -9.87
C TRP A 82 -9.46 -4.32 -9.57
N THR A 83 -10.21 -3.77 -10.52
CA THR A 83 -10.91 -2.49 -10.36
C THR A 83 -12.02 -2.61 -9.32
N LYS A 84 -12.82 -3.68 -9.39
CA LYS A 84 -13.90 -3.94 -8.44
C LYS A 84 -13.37 -4.21 -7.03
N ALA A 85 -12.29 -4.98 -6.91
CA ALA A 85 -11.62 -5.24 -5.64
C ALA A 85 -11.11 -3.94 -5.00
N ARG A 86 -10.46 -3.05 -5.76
CA ARG A 86 -10.01 -1.74 -5.25
C ARG A 86 -11.16 -0.88 -4.74
N SER A 87 -12.26 -0.81 -5.48
CA SER A 87 -13.45 -0.08 -5.05
C SER A 87 -14.03 -0.66 -3.75
N LEU A 88 -14.14 -1.99 -3.66
CA LEU A 88 -14.65 -2.64 -2.47
C LEU A 88 -13.74 -2.44 -1.25
N THR A 89 -12.42 -2.55 -1.44
CA THR A 89 -11.44 -2.29 -0.38
C THR A 89 -11.58 -0.86 0.16
N PHE A 90 -11.79 0.12 -0.71
CA PHE A 90 -12.01 1.50 -0.28
C PHE A 90 -13.28 1.66 0.55
N SER A 91 -14.40 1.08 0.10
CA SER A 91 -15.67 1.11 0.84
C SER A 91 -15.56 0.42 2.21
N VAL A 92 -14.96 -0.78 2.25
CA VAL A 92 -14.78 -1.53 3.51
C VAL A 92 -13.85 -0.78 4.47
N TYR A 93 -12.76 -0.22 3.96
CA TYR A 93 -11.83 0.59 4.76
C TYR A 93 -12.54 1.81 5.37
N ALA A 94 -13.36 2.53 4.60
CA ALA A 94 -14.09 3.69 5.09
C ALA A 94 -15.06 3.32 6.24
N VAL A 95 -15.75 2.18 6.12
CA VAL A 95 -16.65 1.68 7.19
C VAL A 95 -15.86 1.33 8.44
N ILE A 96 -14.76 0.57 8.31
CA ILE A 96 -13.92 0.16 9.45
C ILE A 96 -13.32 1.40 10.14
N ALA A 97 -12.81 2.35 9.37
CA ALA A 97 -12.27 3.59 9.90
C ALA A 97 -13.34 4.41 10.63
N GLY A 98 -14.55 4.51 10.09
CA GLY A 98 -15.68 5.18 10.74
C GLY A 98 -16.06 4.55 12.08
N ILE A 99 -16.16 3.22 12.13
CA ILE A 99 -16.41 2.48 13.39
C ILE A 99 -15.28 2.73 14.39
N ALA A 100 -14.02 2.66 13.95
CA ALA A 100 -12.86 2.90 14.82
C ALA A 100 -12.87 4.32 15.42
N ILE A 101 -13.23 5.34 14.63
CA ILE A 101 -13.34 6.72 15.11
C ILE A 101 -14.40 6.83 16.21
N ILE A 102 -15.60 6.25 16.00
CA ILE A 102 -16.68 6.27 17.01
C ILE A 102 -16.21 5.60 18.29
N VAL A 103 -15.63 4.40 18.21
CA VAL A 103 -15.13 3.67 19.37
C VAL A 103 -14.05 4.47 20.12
N LEU A 104 -13.09 5.05 19.41
CA LEU A 104 -12.02 5.83 20.04
C LEU A 104 -12.54 7.10 20.74
N TYR A 105 -13.55 7.76 20.17
CA TYR A 105 -14.22 8.88 20.84
C TYR A 105 -14.97 8.41 22.11
N THR A 106 -15.62 7.25 22.08
CA THR A 106 -16.30 6.73 23.29
C THR A 106 -15.34 6.35 24.42
N VAL A 107 -14.08 6.04 24.10
CA VAL A 107 -13.03 5.71 25.08
C VAL A 107 -12.22 6.97 25.48
N ASN A 108 -12.64 8.17 25.09
CA ASN A 108 -11.94 9.44 25.32
C ASN A 108 -10.51 9.51 24.74
N MET A 109 -10.23 8.70 23.71
CA MET A 109 -8.95 8.73 22.98
C MET A 109 -9.03 9.68 21.77
N GLU A 110 -9.37 10.95 22.03
CA GLU A 110 -9.69 11.93 21.00
C GLU A 110 -8.55 12.13 20.00
N TYR A 111 -7.30 12.17 20.47
CA TYR A 111 -6.14 12.33 19.59
C TYR A 111 -6.02 11.17 18.58
N ALA A 112 -6.20 9.93 19.03
CA ALA A 112 -6.16 8.76 18.16
C ALA A 112 -7.33 8.77 17.15
N ALA A 113 -8.52 9.16 17.60
CA ALA A 113 -9.70 9.30 16.74
C ALA A 113 -9.48 10.36 15.65
N GLN A 114 -8.90 11.51 16.00
CA GLN A 114 -8.57 12.58 15.06
C GLN A 114 -7.54 12.13 14.02
N VAL A 115 -6.48 11.41 14.42
CA VAL A 115 -5.48 10.89 13.49
C VAL A 115 -6.10 9.97 12.45
N ILE A 116 -7.00 9.06 12.86
CA ILE A 116 -7.72 8.19 11.92
C ILE A 116 -8.68 8.98 11.02
N ALA A 117 -9.39 9.97 11.57
CA ALA A 117 -10.27 10.84 10.80
C ALA A 117 -9.52 11.63 9.72
N TYR A 118 -8.39 12.25 10.07
CA TYR A 118 -7.53 12.93 9.10
C TYR A 118 -6.97 11.97 8.05
N ASN A 119 -6.64 10.73 8.44
CA ASN A 119 -6.20 9.73 7.48
C ASN A 119 -7.30 9.39 6.46
N LEU A 120 -8.54 9.14 6.92
CA LEU A 120 -9.69 8.88 6.05
C LEU A 120 -9.94 10.05 5.09
N CYS A 121 -9.95 11.28 5.60
CA CYS A 121 -10.09 12.49 4.79
C CYS A 121 -8.95 12.63 3.78
N GLY A 122 -7.70 12.34 4.18
CA GLY A 122 -6.54 12.37 3.30
C GLY A 122 -6.66 11.39 2.13
N VAL A 123 -7.11 10.15 2.38
CA VAL A 123 -7.32 9.17 1.30
C VAL A 123 -8.42 9.63 0.34
N LEU A 124 -9.49 10.26 0.83
CA LEU A 124 -10.55 10.83 -0.02
C LEU A 124 -10.03 11.95 -0.94
N VAL A 125 -9.20 12.85 -0.41
CA VAL A 125 -8.57 13.92 -1.21
C VAL A 125 -7.64 13.33 -2.27
N ILE A 126 -6.82 12.34 -1.91
CA ILE A 126 -5.95 11.64 -2.87
C ILE A 126 -6.78 10.97 -3.95
N TYR A 127 -7.87 10.29 -3.59
CA TYR A 127 -8.79 9.69 -4.56
C TYR A 127 -9.37 10.74 -5.50
N TRP A 128 -9.82 11.88 -4.98
CA TRP A 128 -10.37 12.98 -5.76
C TRP A 128 -9.35 13.56 -6.75
N ILE A 129 -8.10 13.78 -6.32
CA ILE A 129 -7.00 14.21 -7.19
C ILE A 129 -6.72 13.16 -8.27
N CYS A 130 -6.63 11.88 -7.89
CA CYS A 130 -6.43 10.78 -8.85
C CYS A 130 -7.57 10.73 -9.88
N TYR A 131 -8.81 10.91 -9.43
CA TYR A 131 -9.98 10.94 -10.30
C TYR A 131 -9.90 12.08 -11.31
N PHE A 132 -9.52 13.29 -10.89
CA PHE A 132 -9.34 14.42 -11.80
C PHE A 132 -8.24 14.18 -12.84
N ILE A 133 -7.09 13.65 -12.42
CA ILE A 133 -5.97 13.36 -13.33
C ILE A 133 -6.38 12.30 -14.35
N ILE A 134 -7.08 11.25 -13.91
CA ILE A 134 -7.53 10.16 -14.79
C ILE A 134 -8.66 10.62 -15.71
N ARG A 135 -9.65 11.35 -15.19
CA ARG A 135 -10.74 11.94 -15.99
C ARG A 135 -10.21 12.87 -17.08
N ASN A 136 -9.17 13.63 -16.82
CA ASN A 136 -8.60 14.50 -17.85
C ASN A 136 -7.85 13.72 -18.95
N LYS A 137 -7.60 12.43 -18.74
CA LYS A 137 -6.86 11.56 -19.65
C LYS A 137 -7.77 10.64 -20.48
N TYR A 138 -9.01 10.42 -20.05
CA TYR A 138 -10.03 9.58 -20.69
C TYR A 138 -11.24 10.41 -21.04
#